data_AF-A0A3L7SMK2-F1
#
_entry.id   AF-A0A3L7SMK2-F1
#
_cell.length_a   1.000
_cell.length_b   1.000
_cell.length_c   1.000
_cell.angle_alpha   90.00
_cell.angle_beta   90.00
_cell.angle_gamma   90.00
#
_symmetry.space_group_name_H-M   'P 1'
#
loop_
_entity.id
_entity.type
_entity.pdbx_description
1 polymer ?
#
loop_
_entity_poly.entity_id
_entity_poly.type
_entity_poly.pdbx_seq_one_letter_code
_entity_poly.pdbx_strand_id
1 'polypeptide(L)'
;MVRLLRSWWLPLLAISGLLGGMGLRAAEEDDRAPPPLVLGSSVAVPRDHVRDLTLTIAPELPCVWPAGMTPMAVIPTATFGRSGRHRDMLVIDEHTGTQWDAPAHFVPPPDSGLPGAGPMGLVTGEKVPAWQFCGEACVIDVRQGRDSAEKGSSVLVGPEVVRQWEMTHRRLGPGDVVLFRSDYTDDFYKPFPEGERFVAAALKKEAPGWPAPTAVTMDYLADRGVMTLGLDGASMGPLPNLAVATHQAGGKRGMVWVECATNLGSLPTTGAFFALLPAKHAGGSGGECRCVAITEPTLAAELIARARARRVVDLSVTLDEDLPVVWPGRGPGEEGGRYVSKVLNKFGAARGPFFALTHLFDSMAGTHLVLPSFSLPANRAELEAAEPAIRARIAAHEARYGALPAATVRTESTELSQLMGPAHVVDVRGMRGAGGFDADKPAGPVINRAFLEEHEATRPFLPGEVVVFWSGYSDDHFRPLPAGPEKDGMFVAPLAGEAEGWPQPTPEAIGWLATRGIRCLGTDGPTLGGVDAAQSQSIDWAAATAEMAVIEYLTNVAAIADHDAFFMFAPVKIAGTRGGYGRAIALIGD
;
A
#
# COMPACT_ATOMS: atom_id res chain seq x y z
N MET A 1 -60.79 16.70 67.47
CA MET A 1 -61.00 17.39 68.77
C MET A 1 -59.84 16.93 69.65
N VAL A 2 -58.85 17.72 70.07
CA VAL A 2 -58.80 19.06 70.64
C VAL A 2 -57.49 19.73 70.22
N ARG A 3 -57.51 21.07 70.20
CA ARG A 3 -56.54 22.01 69.65
C ARG A 3 -55.78 22.70 70.81
N LEU A 4 -54.59 23.23 70.50
CA LEU A 4 -53.93 24.45 71.04
C LEU A 4 -52.75 24.34 72.05
N LEU A 5 -51.57 24.74 71.54
CA LEU A 5 -50.74 25.92 71.90
C LEU A 5 -49.41 25.80 72.69
N ARG A 6 -48.45 26.63 72.20
CA ARG A 6 -47.15 27.19 72.72
C ARG A 6 -45.88 26.46 72.23
N SER A 7 -45.18 26.94 71.18
CA SER A 7 -44.05 27.93 71.13
C SER A 7 -42.81 27.46 71.93
N TRP A 8 -41.55 27.48 71.47
CA TRP A 8 -40.69 28.64 71.15
C TRP A 8 -39.46 28.30 70.25
N TRP A 9 -39.21 29.18 69.25
CA TRP A 9 -37.96 29.82 68.77
C TRP A 9 -36.66 29.05 68.37
N LEU A 10 -36.29 29.26 67.09
CA LEU A 10 -34.95 29.18 66.46
C LEU A 10 -34.06 30.39 66.79
N PRO A 11 -32.77 30.34 66.43
CA PRO A 11 -32.15 31.47 65.72
C PRO A 11 -31.52 31.09 64.38
N LEU A 12 -31.78 31.95 63.38
CA LEU A 12 -31.02 32.09 62.14
C LEU A 12 -29.69 32.80 62.40
N LEU A 13 -28.63 32.38 61.70
CA LEU A 13 -27.44 33.19 61.46
C LEU A 13 -27.28 33.38 59.95
N ALA A 14 -27.22 34.66 59.56
CA ALA A 14 -26.98 35.14 58.22
C ALA A 14 -25.50 35.05 57.85
N ILE A 15 -25.20 34.75 56.59
CA ILE A 15 -23.91 35.10 55.98
C ILE A 15 -24.17 35.66 54.57
N SER A 16 -24.01 36.96 54.46
CA SER A 16 -23.79 37.75 53.24
C SER A 16 -22.43 37.39 52.61
N GLY A 17 -22.40 37.30 51.28
CA GLY A 17 -21.28 36.75 50.52
C GLY A 17 -20.07 37.66 50.33
N LEU A 18 -19.04 37.12 49.66
CA LEU A 18 -18.15 37.84 48.76
C LEU A 18 -17.29 36.85 47.94
N LEU A 19 -17.21 37.17 46.65
CA LEU A 19 -16.22 36.81 45.60
C LEU A 19 -14.94 36.05 46.01
N GLY A 20 -14.54 35.08 45.18
CA GLY A 20 -13.13 34.76 44.95
C GLY A 20 -12.80 33.30 44.62
N GLY A 21 -12.28 33.06 43.41
CA GLY A 21 -11.35 31.95 43.15
C GLY A 21 -11.94 30.69 42.51
N MET A 22 -12.06 30.68 41.19
CA MET A 22 -11.96 29.45 40.40
C MET A 22 -10.56 28.86 40.63
N GLY A 23 -10.50 27.71 41.31
CA GLY A 23 -9.34 26.83 41.29
C GLY A 23 -9.69 25.60 40.48
N LEU A 24 -9.33 25.58 39.20
CA LEU A 24 -9.18 24.33 38.46
C LEU A 24 -8.12 23.51 39.20
N ARG A 25 -8.50 22.38 39.77
CA ARG A 25 -7.52 21.33 40.09
C ARG A 25 -7.17 20.66 38.78
N ALA A 26 -5.92 20.85 38.35
CA ALA A 26 -5.29 20.03 37.34
C ALA A 26 -5.44 18.56 37.75
N ALA A 27 -6.00 17.75 36.86
CA ALA A 27 -5.82 16.31 36.92
C ALA A 27 -4.34 16.06 36.61
N GLU A 28 -3.56 15.64 37.60
CA GLU A 28 -2.27 15.01 37.34
C GLU A 28 -2.56 13.69 36.60
N GLU A 29 -2.11 13.60 35.36
CA GLU A 29 -2.06 12.36 34.58
C GLU A 29 -1.18 11.36 35.34
N ASP A 30 -1.80 10.25 35.77
CA ASP A 30 -1.14 9.16 36.46
C ASP A 30 -0.24 8.38 35.49
N ASP A 31 1.06 8.71 35.51
CA ASP A 31 2.11 8.19 34.61
C ASP A 31 2.63 6.79 35.03
N ARG A 32 1.78 5.97 35.65
CA ARG A 32 2.13 4.59 36.04
C ARG A 32 2.00 3.65 34.85
N ALA A 33 3.01 2.79 34.68
CA ALA A 33 2.99 1.71 33.72
C ALA A 33 1.70 0.88 33.88
N PRO A 34 0.96 0.61 32.78
CA PRO A 34 -0.31 -0.11 32.86
C PRO A 34 -0.10 -1.52 33.45
N PRO A 35 -1.09 -2.05 34.19
CA PRO A 35 -1.03 -3.43 34.66
C PRO A 35 -0.89 -4.40 33.48
N PRO A 36 -0.23 -5.56 33.67
CA PRO A 36 -0.11 -6.55 32.62
C PRO A 36 -1.50 -6.98 32.12
N LEU A 37 -1.75 -6.73 30.84
CA LEU A 37 -3.02 -6.99 30.18
C LEU A 37 -3.07 -8.45 29.70
N VAL A 38 -4.18 -9.15 29.96
CA VAL A 38 -4.48 -10.41 29.27
C VAL A 38 -5.05 -10.04 27.91
N LEU A 39 -4.23 -10.19 26.87
CA LEU A 39 -4.65 -9.94 25.49
C LEU A 39 -5.68 -11.00 25.04
N GLY A 40 -6.62 -10.59 24.19
CA GLY A 40 -7.52 -11.51 23.49
C GLY A 40 -6.75 -12.46 22.56
N SER A 41 -7.46 -13.44 21.98
CA SER A 41 -6.87 -14.29 20.95
C SER A 41 -6.41 -13.45 19.76
N SER A 42 -5.15 -13.60 19.36
CA SER A 42 -4.60 -12.93 18.19
C SER A 42 -5.36 -13.31 16.92
N VAL A 43 -5.64 -12.32 16.08
CA VAL A 43 -6.19 -12.48 14.72
C VAL A 43 -5.11 -12.25 13.65
N ALA A 44 -3.84 -12.18 14.06
CA ALA A 44 -2.72 -11.96 13.16
C ALA A 44 -2.61 -13.08 12.12
N VAL A 45 -2.31 -12.70 10.88
CA VAL A 45 -1.99 -13.66 9.83
C VAL A 45 -0.65 -14.33 10.17
N PRO A 46 -0.58 -15.67 10.25
CA PRO A 46 0.69 -16.35 10.51
C PRO A 46 1.71 -16.03 9.43
N ARG A 47 2.89 -15.54 9.85
CA ARG A 47 3.97 -15.13 8.93
C ARG A 47 4.39 -16.23 7.97
N ASP A 48 4.44 -17.47 8.45
CA ASP A 48 4.82 -18.65 7.66
C ASP A 48 3.76 -19.05 6.63
N HIS A 49 2.57 -18.46 6.67
CA HIS A 49 1.50 -18.64 5.70
C HIS A 49 1.37 -17.50 4.69
N VAL A 50 2.18 -16.44 4.79
CA VAL A 50 2.25 -15.37 3.79
C VAL A 50 3.44 -15.61 2.85
N ARG A 51 3.17 -15.68 1.54
CA ARG A 51 4.18 -15.86 0.49
C ARG A 51 4.35 -14.56 -0.28
N ASP A 52 5.58 -14.04 -0.30
CA ASP A 52 5.96 -12.97 -1.22
C ASP A 52 6.31 -13.59 -2.57
N LEU A 53 5.61 -13.16 -3.62
CA LEU A 53 5.75 -13.65 -4.99
C LEU A 53 6.39 -12.59 -5.89
N THR A 54 7.13 -11.66 -5.30
CA THR A 54 7.64 -10.44 -5.94
C THR A 54 9.15 -10.41 -5.93
N LEU A 55 9.73 -10.10 -7.10
CA LEU A 55 11.14 -9.82 -7.28
C LEU A 55 11.53 -8.53 -6.58
N THR A 56 12.74 -8.50 -6.03
CA THR A 56 13.33 -7.26 -5.53
C THR A 56 13.84 -6.44 -6.71
N ILE A 57 13.48 -5.16 -6.79
CA ILE A 57 14.01 -4.21 -7.77
C ILE A 57 15.29 -3.60 -7.20
N ALA A 58 16.42 -3.77 -7.90
CA ALA A 58 17.69 -3.15 -7.56
C ALA A 58 18.53 -2.88 -8.84
N PRO A 59 19.42 -1.87 -8.84
CA PRO A 59 20.22 -1.52 -10.02
C PRO A 59 21.10 -2.65 -10.56
N GLU A 60 21.54 -3.56 -9.68
CA GLU A 60 22.37 -4.72 -10.02
C GLU A 60 21.58 -5.92 -10.54
N LEU A 61 20.24 -5.88 -10.50
CA LEU A 61 19.35 -6.95 -10.93
C LEU A 61 18.74 -6.65 -12.30
N PRO A 62 18.36 -7.69 -13.10
CA PRO A 62 17.74 -7.52 -14.41
C PRO A 62 16.24 -7.17 -14.27
N CYS A 63 15.95 -6.10 -13.51
CA CYS A 63 14.60 -5.61 -13.23
C CYS A 63 14.00 -4.77 -14.36
N VAL A 64 14.82 -4.24 -15.28
CA VAL A 64 14.38 -3.40 -16.39
C VAL A 64 14.63 -4.14 -17.70
N TRP A 65 13.69 -4.04 -18.64
CA TRP A 65 13.88 -4.60 -19.97
C TRP A 65 15.12 -3.99 -20.65
N PRO A 66 16.04 -4.79 -21.22
CA PRO A 66 17.37 -4.32 -21.62
C PRO A 66 17.40 -3.37 -22.84
N ALA A 67 16.25 -3.07 -23.45
CA ALA A 67 16.16 -2.20 -24.61
C ALA A 67 14.93 -1.29 -24.55
N GLY A 68 15.14 0.02 -24.70
CA GLY A 68 14.05 0.99 -24.89
C GLY A 68 13.30 1.41 -23.62
N MET A 69 13.74 0.96 -22.44
CA MET A 69 13.19 1.35 -21.14
C MET A 69 14.13 2.31 -20.39
N THR A 70 13.55 3.15 -19.55
CA THR A 70 14.25 4.03 -18.62
C THR A 70 14.91 3.19 -17.54
N PRO A 71 16.21 3.39 -17.26
CA PRO A 71 16.84 2.78 -16.10
C PRO A 71 16.15 3.22 -14.81
N MET A 72 15.96 2.27 -13.90
CA MET A 72 15.46 2.55 -12.57
C MET A 72 16.52 3.31 -11.75
N ALA A 73 16.08 4.34 -11.01
CA ALA A 73 16.94 5.08 -10.09
C ALA A 73 16.24 5.39 -8.77
N VAL A 74 17.00 5.31 -7.67
CA VAL A 74 16.60 5.74 -6.33
C VAL A 74 17.57 6.82 -5.88
N ILE A 75 17.06 8.02 -5.63
CA ILE A 75 17.85 9.20 -5.29
C ILE A 75 17.39 9.68 -3.91
N PRO A 76 18.17 9.50 -2.84
CA PRO A 76 17.81 10.01 -1.52
C PRO A 76 17.63 11.54 -1.57
N THR A 77 16.42 12.01 -1.24
CA THR A 77 16.06 13.44 -1.22
C THR A 77 15.94 14.00 0.19
N ALA A 78 15.58 13.15 1.16
CA ALA A 78 15.59 13.48 2.58
C ALA A 78 16.37 12.42 3.37
N THR A 79 17.17 12.88 4.33
CA THR A 79 17.91 12.02 5.26
C THR A 79 17.54 12.32 6.70
N PHE A 80 17.70 11.35 7.60
CA PHE A 80 17.35 11.54 9.01
C PHE A 80 18.12 12.70 9.62
N GLY A 81 19.42 12.84 9.30
CA GLY A 81 20.22 13.94 9.83
C GLY A 81 19.67 15.33 9.50
N ARG A 82 19.05 15.51 8.32
CA ARG A 82 18.52 16.80 7.87
C ARG A 82 17.06 17.03 8.25
N SER A 83 16.22 16.01 8.12
CA SER A 83 14.76 16.15 8.24
C SER A 83 14.16 15.36 9.40
N GLY A 84 14.95 14.49 10.03
CA GLY A 84 14.51 13.44 10.94
C GLY A 84 13.63 12.37 10.28
N ARG A 85 13.64 12.30 8.94
CA ARG A 85 12.94 11.33 8.09
C ARG A 85 13.82 10.94 6.91
N HIS A 86 13.45 9.89 6.20
CA HIS A 86 14.09 9.49 4.96
C HIS A 86 13.10 9.46 3.80
N ARG A 87 13.45 10.07 2.67
CA ARG A 87 12.66 9.96 1.44
C ARG A 87 13.58 9.82 0.25
N ASP A 88 13.06 9.19 -0.77
CA ASP A 88 13.77 8.92 -2.01
C ASP A 88 12.92 9.45 -3.17
N MET A 89 13.56 10.11 -4.13
CA MET A 89 12.98 10.31 -5.45
C MET A 89 13.25 9.08 -6.30
N LEU A 90 12.20 8.59 -6.94
CA LEU A 90 12.23 7.42 -7.81
C LEU A 90 12.17 7.88 -9.26
N VAL A 91 12.92 7.20 -10.12
CA VAL A 91 12.70 7.17 -11.57
C VAL A 91 12.44 5.71 -11.92
N ILE A 92 11.26 5.41 -12.45
CA ILE A 92 10.83 4.03 -12.66
C ILE A 92 9.81 3.94 -13.78
N ASP A 93 9.87 2.86 -14.56
CA ASP A 93 8.90 2.56 -15.61
C ASP A 93 7.85 1.58 -15.10
N GLU A 94 6.62 1.71 -15.61
CA GLU A 94 5.49 0.81 -15.28
C GLU A 94 5.87 -0.67 -15.36
N HIS A 95 6.77 -1.03 -16.27
CA HIS A 95 7.19 -2.39 -16.53
C HIS A 95 8.60 -2.66 -15.96
N THR A 96 8.73 -2.52 -14.63
CA THR A 96 9.95 -2.78 -13.86
C THR A 96 9.73 -3.85 -12.79
N GLY A 97 10.57 -4.89 -12.78
CA GLY A 97 10.55 -5.97 -11.79
C GLY A 97 9.36 -6.91 -11.98
N THR A 98 8.71 -7.29 -10.87
CA THR A 98 7.38 -7.92 -10.93
C THR A 98 6.36 -6.86 -11.28
N GLN A 99 5.82 -6.98 -12.49
CA GLN A 99 4.96 -5.98 -13.11
C GLN A 99 3.61 -6.60 -13.46
N TRP A 100 2.64 -5.74 -13.76
CA TRP A 100 1.34 -6.19 -14.24
C TRP A 100 0.88 -5.39 -15.44
N ASP A 101 0.04 -6.02 -16.27
CA ASP A 101 -0.50 -5.42 -17.48
C ASP A 101 -2.00 -5.22 -17.35
N ALA A 102 -2.46 -3.98 -17.60
CA ALA A 102 -3.85 -3.70 -17.88
C ALA A 102 -4.13 -3.88 -19.38
N PRO A 103 -5.40 -4.01 -19.80
CA PRO A 103 -5.74 -4.18 -21.22
C PRO A 103 -5.18 -3.08 -22.13
N ALA A 104 -5.11 -1.84 -21.65
CA ALA A 104 -4.54 -0.71 -22.39
C ALA A 104 -3.06 -0.86 -22.77
N HIS A 105 -2.30 -1.80 -22.17
CA HIS A 105 -0.90 -2.04 -22.50
C HIS A 105 -0.73 -2.46 -23.97
N PHE A 106 -1.53 -3.41 -24.46
CA PHE A 106 -1.41 -3.97 -25.82
C PHE A 106 -2.67 -3.87 -26.67
N VAL A 107 -3.82 -3.50 -26.09
CA VAL A 107 -5.04 -3.21 -26.87
C VAL A 107 -5.03 -1.73 -27.24
N PRO A 108 -4.91 -1.38 -28.54
CA PRO A 108 -4.97 0.01 -28.95
C PRO A 108 -6.36 0.62 -28.68
N PRO A 109 -6.45 1.93 -28.43
CA PRO A 109 -7.74 2.58 -28.24
C PRO A 109 -8.58 2.53 -29.54
N PRO A 110 -9.92 2.53 -29.44
CA PRO A 110 -10.84 2.29 -30.58
C PRO A 110 -10.61 3.21 -31.79
N ASP A 111 -10.19 4.45 -31.55
CA ASP A 111 -9.98 5.50 -32.54
C ASP A 111 -8.56 5.54 -33.13
N SER A 112 -7.67 4.65 -32.69
CA SER A 112 -6.28 4.59 -33.17
C SER A 112 -6.12 4.14 -34.63
N GLY A 113 -7.12 3.44 -35.19
CA GLY A 113 -7.04 2.82 -36.51
C GLY A 113 -6.06 1.63 -36.60
N LEU A 114 -5.55 1.13 -35.47
CA LEU A 114 -4.58 0.04 -35.43
C LEU A 114 -5.25 -1.34 -35.36
N PRO A 115 -4.59 -2.41 -35.87
CA PRO A 115 -5.07 -3.78 -35.70
C PRO A 115 -5.24 -4.16 -34.23
N GLY A 116 -6.36 -4.82 -33.91
CA GLY A 116 -6.69 -5.22 -32.54
C GLY A 116 -7.23 -4.09 -31.65
N ALA A 117 -7.43 -2.89 -32.20
CA ALA A 117 -8.05 -1.77 -31.46
C ALA A 117 -9.46 -2.13 -30.98
N GLY A 118 -9.81 -1.67 -29.77
CA GLY A 118 -11.14 -1.91 -29.20
C GLY A 118 -11.36 -1.20 -27.88
N PRO A 119 -12.58 -1.27 -27.31
CA PRO A 119 -12.94 -0.54 -26.08
C PRO A 119 -12.03 -0.84 -24.89
N MET A 120 -11.48 -2.05 -24.84
CA MET A 120 -10.52 -2.45 -23.81
C MET A 120 -9.22 -1.63 -23.82
N GLY A 121 -8.87 -0.99 -24.95
CA GLY A 121 -7.74 -0.05 -25.02
C GLY A 121 -7.95 1.24 -24.22
N LEU A 122 -9.14 1.48 -23.66
CA LEU A 122 -9.44 2.59 -22.76
C LEU A 122 -9.38 2.19 -21.27
N VAL A 123 -9.18 0.89 -20.98
CA VAL A 123 -9.10 0.34 -19.62
C VAL A 123 -7.64 0.37 -19.16
N THR A 124 -7.27 1.51 -18.61
CA THR A 124 -5.99 1.78 -17.95
C THR A 124 -6.01 1.21 -16.52
N GLY A 125 -4.84 1.12 -15.89
CA GLY A 125 -4.63 0.35 -14.66
C GLY A 125 -5.41 0.85 -13.45
N GLU A 126 -5.71 2.14 -13.37
CA GLU A 126 -6.56 2.74 -12.34
C GLU A 126 -8.05 2.43 -12.54
N LYS A 127 -8.46 2.03 -13.75
CA LYS A 127 -9.85 1.69 -14.11
C LYS A 127 -10.17 0.21 -13.98
N VAL A 128 -9.17 -0.64 -13.79
CA VAL A 128 -9.38 -2.07 -13.55
C VAL A 128 -10.09 -2.23 -12.21
N PRO A 129 -11.24 -2.93 -12.16
CA PRO A 129 -12.00 -3.08 -10.93
C PRO A 129 -11.24 -3.95 -9.91
N ALA A 130 -11.29 -3.54 -8.64
CA ALA A 130 -10.47 -4.11 -7.57
C ALA A 130 -10.61 -5.63 -7.40
N TRP A 131 -11.79 -6.19 -7.70
CA TRP A 131 -12.02 -7.64 -7.60
C TRP A 131 -11.16 -8.47 -8.56
N GLN A 132 -10.63 -7.89 -9.65
CA GLN A 132 -9.72 -8.59 -10.57
C GLN A 132 -8.30 -8.75 -9.99
N PHE A 133 -7.97 -8.03 -8.92
CA PHE A 133 -6.63 -8.09 -8.32
C PHE A 133 -6.44 -9.25 -7.35
N CYS A 134 -7.46 -10.07 -7.10
CA CYS A 134 -7.31 -11.21 -6.20
C CYS A 134 -8.23 -12.38 -6.56
N GLY A 135 -7.91 -13.55 -6.00
CA GLY A 135 -8.68 -14.76 -6.24
C GLY A 135 -7.94 -16.01 -5.77
N GLU A 136 -8.40 -17.18 -6.21
CA GLU A 136 -7.75 -18.45 -5.88
C GLU A 136 -6.58 -18.74 -6.82
N ALA A 137 -5.38 -18.91 -6.28
CA ALA A 137 -4.23 -19.35 -7.04
C ALA A 137 -4.43 -20.77 -7.58
N CYS A 138 -4.33 -20.91 -8.90
CA CYS A 138 -4.34 -22.18 -9.63
C CYS A 138 -2.99 -22.34 -10.34
N VAL A 139 -2.07 -23.08 -9.71
CA VAL A 139 -0.69 -23.20 -10.17
C VAL A 139 -0.57 -24.31 -11.21
N ILE A 140 -0.26 -23.95 -12.44
CA ILE A 140 -0.04 -24.88 -13.57
C ILE A 140 1.47 -25.02 -13.78
N ASP A 141 2.01 -26.20 -13.49
CA ASP A 141 3.42 -26.51 -13.67
C ASP A 141 3.76 -26.69 -15.16
N VAL A 142 4.68 -25.86 -15.65
CA VAL A 142 5.19 -25.86 -17.03
C VAL A 142 6.72 -25.95 -17.06
N ARG A 143 7.34 -26.50 -16.01
CA ARG A 143 8.81 -26.63 -15.89
C ARG A 143 9.38 -27.65 -16.87
N GLN A 144 8.62 -28.69 -17.18
CA GLN A 144 9.08 -29.77 -18.03
C GLN A 144 9.44 -29.24 -19.42
N GLY A 145 10.72 -29.35 -19.78
CA GLY A 145 11.22 -28.92 -21.08
C GLY A 145 11.29 -27.40 -21.26
N ARG A 146 11.17 -26.58 -20.20
CA ARG A 146 11.17 -25.11 -20.32
C ARG A 146 12.36 -24.52 -21.09
N ASP A 147 13.52 -25.19 -21.01
CA ASP A 147 14.78 -24.80 -21.67
C ASP A 147 15.05 -25.58 -22.98
N SER A 148 14.07 -26.33 -23.50
CA SER A 148 14.25 -27.16 -24.71
C SER A 148 13.99 -26.42 -26.03
N ALA A 149 13.55 -25.15 -25.96
CA ALA A 149 13.36 -24.32 -27.14
C ALA A 149 14.70 -23.95 -27.79
N GLU A 150 14.67 -23.59 -29.07
CA GLU A 150 15.82 -23.01 -29.73
C GLU A 150 16.19 -21.65 -29.10
N LYS A 151 17.46 -21.27 -29.23
CA LYS A 151 17.93 -19.97 -28.71
C LYS A 151 17.14 -18.82 -29.34
N GLY A 152 16.65 -17.90 -28.51
CA GLY A 152 15.79 -16.80 -28.93
C GLY A 152 14.33 -17.17 -29.18
N SER A 153 13.88 -18.36 -28.76
CA SER A 153 12.49 -18.81 -28.84
C SER A 153 11.97 -19.28 -27.48
N SER A 154 10.66 -19.17 -27.28
CA SER A 154 9.95 -19.65 -26.08
C SER A 154 9.35 -21.03 -26.28
N VAL A 155 9.20 -21.79 -25.20
CA VAL A 155 8.30 -22.95 -25.17
C VAL A 155 6.86 -22.44 -25.12
N LEU A 156 6.01 -22.96 -26.01
CA LEU A 156 4.61 -22.53 -26.10
C LEU A 156 3.73 -23.39 -25.19
N VAL A 157 3.00 -22.75 -24.28
CA VAL A 157 2.02 -23.41 -23.42
C VAL A 157 0.66 -23.37 -24.10
N GLY A 158 0.22 -24.49 -24.67
CA GLY A 158 -1.08 -24.63 -25.32
C GLY A 158 -2.24 -24.95 -24.36
N PRO A 159 -3.50 -24.86 -24.82
CA PRO A 159 -4.68 -25.12 -24.00
C PRO A 159 -4.80 -26.58 -23.52
N GLU A 160 -4.11 -27.52 -24.15
CA GLU A 160 -3.99 -28.91 -23.72
C GLU A 160 -3.34 -29.05 -22.34
N VAL A 161 -2.34 -28.21 -22.02
CA VAL A 161 -1.70 -28.21 -20.70
C VAL A 161 -2.72 -27.80 -19.62
N VAL A 162 -3.51 -26.76 -19.90
CA VAL A 162 -4.57 -26.30 -19.00
C VAL A 162 -5.66 -27.37 -18.84
N ARG A 163 -6.07 -28.02 -19.94
CA ARG A 163 -7.05 -29.12 -19.89
C ARG A 163 -6.55 -30.30 -19.05
N GLN A 164 -5.27 -30.65 -19.16
CA GLN A 164 -4.66 -31.72 -18.36
C GLN A 164 -4.65 -31.37 -16.88
N TRP A 165 -4.32 -30.13 -16.54
CA TRP A 165 -4.44 -29.62 -15.18
C TRP A 165 -5.88 -29.71 -14.66
N GLU A 166 -6.88 -29.27 -15.45
CA GLU A 166 -8.29 -29.34 -15.05
C GLU A 166 -8.79 -30.77 -14.83
N MET A 167 -8.30 -31.75 -15.61
CA MET A 167 -8.64 -33.17 -15.44
C MET A 167 -8.06 -33.78 -14.15
N THR A 168 -6.93 -33.24 -13.67
CA THR A 168 -6.21 -33.77 -12.50
C THR A 168 -6.65 -33.09 -11.20
N HIS A 169 -7.07 -31.83 -11.28
CA HIS A 169 -7.38 -31.00 -10.11
C HIS A 169 -8.86 -30.61 -10.05
N ARG A 170 -9.25 -29.59 -10.82
CA ARG A 170 -10.64 -29.16 -10.98
C ARG A 170 -10.80 -28.27 -12.20
N ARG A 171 -12.04 -28.12 -12.68
CA ARG A 171 -12.37 -27.13 -13.71
C ARG A 171 -12.09 -25.71 -13.22
N LEU A 172 -11.52 -24.89 -14.10
CA LEU A 172 -11.28 -23.46 -13.87
C LEU A 172 -12.58 -22.65 -14.07
N GLY A 173 -12.68 -21.51 -13.39
CA GLY A 173 -13.84 -20.64 -13.41
C GLY A 173 -13.59 -19.21 -12.92
N PRO A 174 -14.65 -18.39 -12.84
CA PRO A 174 -14.57 -17.02 -12.33
C PRO A 174 -13.98 -16.93 -10.92
N GLY A 175 -13.04 -16.00 -10.73
CA GLY A 175 -12.31 -15.80 -9.47
C GLY A 175 -11.10 -16.71 -9.28
N ASP A 176 -10.77 -17.55 -10.27
CA ASP A 176 -9.47 -18.23 -10.33
C ASP A 176 -8.40 -17.30 -10.90
N VAL A 177 -7.19 -17.39 -10.33
CA VAL A 177 -5.96 -16.77 -10.82
C VAL A 177 -5.05 -17.88 -11.34
N VAL A 178 -4.85 -17.95 -12.66
CA VAL A 178 -4.01 -19.01 -13.25
C VAL A 178 -2.55 -18.56 -13.26
N LEU A 179 -1.69 -19.32 -12.57
CA LEU A 179 -0.26 -19.04 -12.44
C LEU A 179 0.54 -20.11 -13.18
N PHE A 180 1.21 -19.74 -14.28
CA PHE A 180 2.11 -20.62 -15.00
C PHE A 180 3.48 -20.64 -14.31
N ARG A 181 3.76 -21.74 -13.63
CA ARG A 181 5.01 -21.94 -12.88
C ARG A 181 6.04 -22.64 -13.76
N SER A 182 7.14 -21.96 -14.05
CA SER A 182 8.29 -22.50 -14.74
C SER A 182 9.58 -22.47 -13.92
N ASP A 183 9.56 -21.97 -12.68
CA ASP A 183 10.73 -21.72 -11.81
C ASP A 183 11.79 -20.79 -12.49
N TYR A 184 11.40 -20.01 -13.51
CA TYR A 184 12.35 -19.30 -14.38
C TYR A 184 13.00 -18.10 -13.71
N THR A 185 12.25 -17.24 -13.01
CA THR A 185 12.84 -16.20 -12.16
C THR A 185 13.68 -16.79 -11.03
N ASP A 186 13.22 -17.86 -10.38
CA ASP A 186 13.92 -18.49 -9.26
C ASP A 186 15.34 -18.93 -9.67
N ASP A 187 15.52 -19.38 -10.92
CA ASP A 187 16.81 -19.83 -11.44
C ASP A 187 17.66 -18.75 -12.12
N PHE A 188 17.04 -17.73 -12.73
CA PHE A 188 17.73 -16.80 -13.63
C PHE A 188 17.69 -15.32 -13.21
N TYR A 189 16.82 -14.92 -12.27
CA TYR A 189 16.81 -13.57 -11.74
C TYR A 189 17.92 -13.36 -10.71
N LYS A 190 19.12 -13.08 -11.21
CA LYS A 190 20.36 -12.96 -10.43
C LYS A 190 21.04 -11.62 -10.70
N PRO A 191 21.97 -11.17 -9.84
CA PRO A 191 22.78 -10.01 -10.14
C PRO A 191 23.54 -10.15 -11.46
N PHE A 192 23.77 -9.04 -12.14
CA PHE A 192 24.63 -9.03 -13.33
C PHE A 192 26.08 -9.43 -12.98
N PRO A 193 26.80 -10.12 -13.91
CA PRO A 193 26.40 -10.47 -15.27
C PRO A 193 25.57 -11.77 -15.39
N GLU A 194 25.46 -12.60 -14.35
CA GLU A 194 24.73 -13.88 -14.41
C GLU A 194 23.25 -13.69 -14.76
N GLY A 195 22.65 -12.59 -14.29
CA GLY A 195 21.30 -12.16 -14.61
C GLY A 195 21.02 -11.92 -16.10
N GLU A 196 22.04 -11.83 -16.96
CA GLU A 196 21.81 -11.73 -18.41
C GLU A 196 21.00 -12.92 -18.95
N ARG A 197 21.08 -14.08 -18.30
CA ARG A 197 20.30 -15.28 -18.67
C ARG A 197 18.79 -15.04 -18.59
N PHE A 198 18.31 -14.15 -17.72
CA PHE A 198 16.89 -13.90 -17.52
C PHE A 198 16.19 -13.39 -18.79
N VAL A 199 16.71 -12.31 -19.39
CA VAL A 199 16.11 -11.67 -20.57
C VAL A 199 17.13 -11.43 -21.69
N ALA A 200 18.24 -10.77 -21.38
CA ALA A 200 19.17 -10.25 -22.39
C ALA A 200 19.74 -11.35 -23.30
N ALA A 201 20.17 -12.48 -22.74
CA ALA A 201 20.71 -13.60 -23.52
C ALA A 201 19.67 -14.24 -24.46
N ALA A 202 18.39 -14.30 -24.05
CA ALA A 202 17.32 -14.80 -24.90
C ALA A 202 17.07 -13.84 -26.09
N LEU A 203 17.02 -12.53 -25.84
CA LEU A 203 16.84 -11.52 -26.90
C LEU A 203 18.03 -11.47 -27.87
N LYS A 204 19.26 -11.71 -27.38
CA LYS A 204 20.48 -11.87 -28.19
C LYS A 204 20.55 -13.20 -28.95
N LYS A 205 19.58 -14.10 -28.76
CA LYS A 205 19.56 -15.47 -29.33
C LYS A 205 20.73 -16.34 -28.85
N GLU A 206 21.18 -16.14 -27.63
CA GLU A 206 22.27 -16.88 -26.99
C GLU A 206 21.75 -17.99 -26.04
N ALA A 207 20.50 -17.84 -25.57
CA ALA A 207 19.77 -18.78 -24.71
C ALA A 207 18.30 -18.92 -25.14
N PRO A 208 17.58 -19.99 -24.74
CA PRO A 208 16.13 -20.05 -24.92
C PRO A 208 15.41 -19.01 -24.05
N GLY A 209 14.21 -18.61 -24.48
CA GLY A 209 13.33 -17.75 -23.69
C GLY A 209 12.65 -18.49 -22.54
N TRP A 210 11.66 -17.83 -21.96
CA TRP A 210 10.76 -18.38 -20.94
C TRP A 210 9.57 -19.10 -21.58
N PRO A 211 8.94 -20.08 -20.91
CA PRO A 211 7.63 -20.60 -21.31
C PRO A 211 6.55 -19.54 -21.18
N ALA A 212 5.64 -19.49 -22.14
CA ALA A 212 4.52 -18.54 -22.13
C ALA A 212 3.30 -19.13 -22.86
N PRO A 213 2.06 -18.73 -22.47
CA PRO A 213 0.86 -19.20 -23.13
C PRO A 213 0.76 -18.69 -24.56
N THR A 214 0.06 -19.45 -25.40
CA THR A 214 -0.32 -19.01 -26.75
C THR A 214 -1.60 -18.15 -26.69
N ALA A 215 -1.87 -17.38 -27.75
CA ALA A 215 -3.14 -16.68 -27.93
C ALA A 215 -4.37 -17.60 -27.78
N VAL A 216 -4.29 -18.85 -28.26
CA VAL A 216 -5.37 -19.84 -28.14
C VAL A 216 -5.58 -20.25 -26.67
N THR A 217 -4.50 -20.33 -25.88
CA THR A 217 -4.57 -20.58 -24.44
C THR A 217 -5.24 -19.42 -23.71
N MET A 218 -4.94 -18.18 -24.10
CA MET A 218 -5.58 -16.99 -23.54
C MET A 218 -7.08 -16.97 -23.83
N ASP A 219 -7.48 -17.21 -25.09
CA ASP A 219 -8.91 -17.30 -25.47
C ASP A 219 -9.61 -18.44 -24.69
N TYR A 220 -8.97 -19.60 -24.55
CA TYR A 220 -9.51 -20.73 -23.77
C TYR A 220 -9.75 -20.37 -22.29
N LEU A 221 -8.79 -19.69 -21.65
CA LEU A 221 -8.91 -19.26 -20.26
C LEU A 221 -10.00 -18.20 -20.09
N ALA A 222 -10.10 -17.24 -21.03
CA ALA A 222 -11.18 -16.27 -21.06
C ALA A 222 -12.57 -16.93 -21.19
N ASP A 223 -12.68 -18.01 -21.98
CA ASP A 223 -13.91 -18.79 -22.12
C ASP A 223 -14.27 -19.59 -20.85
N ARG A 224 -13.28 -19.88 -19.99
CA ARG A 224 -13.52 -20.38 -18.62
C ARG A 224 -13.95 -19.28 -17.64
N GLY A 225 -13.86 -18.01 -18.03
CA GLY A 225 -14.12 -16.87 -17.16
C GLY A 225 -12.97 -16.53 -16.23
N VAL A 226 -11.75 -17.01 -16.52
CA VAL A 226 -10.52 -16.60 -15.82
C VAL A 226 -10.17 -15.20 -16.29
N MET A 227 -10.01 -14.28 -15.34
CA MET A 227 -9.78 -12.86 -15.63
C MET A 227 -8.40 -12.36 -15.20
N THR A 228 -7.66 -13.17 -14.44
CA THR A 228 -6.39 -12.79 -13.84
C THR A 228 -5.40 -13.95 -14.03
N LEU A 229 -4.21 -13.65 -14.52
CA LEU A 229 -3.15 -14.64 -14.75
C LEU A 229 -1.83 -14.19 -14.12
N GLY A 230 -0.85 -15.09 -14.11
CA GLY A 230 0.53 -14.74 -13.87
C GLY A 230 1.49 -15.78 -14.43
N LEU A 231 2.74 -15.40 -14.62
CA LEU A 231 3.85 -16.33 -14.86
C LEU A 231 5.13 -15.85 -14.19
N ASP A 232 6.07 -16.76 -13.99
CA ASP A 232 7.44 -16.47 -13.53
C ASP A 232 8.46 -16.31 -14.67
N GLY A 233 7.96 -16.09 -15.89
CA GLY A 233 8.75 -15.69 -17.05
C GLY A 233 8.74 -14.17 -17.24
N ALA A 234 9.64 -13.68 -18.09
CA ALA A 234 9.83 -12.24 -18.28
C ALA A 234 8.71 -11.55 -19.08
N SER A 235 7.86 -12.31 -19.78
CA SER A 235 6.64 -11.76 -20.39
C SER A 235 5.58 -12.85 -20.66
N MET A 236 4.30 -12.48 -20.62
CA MET A 236 3.18 -13.26 -21.11
C MET A 236 3.30 -13.54 -22.61
N GLY A 237 4.10 -12.76 -23.32
CA GLY A 237 4.37 -12.88 -24.74
C GLY A 237 5.51 -13.85 -25.09
N PRO A 238 5.25 -14.96 -25.81
CA PRO A 238 6.30 -15.86 -26.25
C PRO A 238 7.23 -15.22 -27.31
N LEU A 239 8.53 -15.45 -27.16
CA LEU A 239 9.52 -15.12 -28.17
C LEU A 239 9.41 -16.08 -29.38
N PRO A 240 9.75 -15.61 -30.60
CA PRO A 240 10.21 -14.24 -30.91
C PRO A 240 9.10 -13.27 -31.33
N ASN A 241 7.90 -13.75 -31.68
CA ASN A 241 6.92 -12.96 -32.45
C ASN A 241 5.46 -13.12 -32.01
N LEU A 242 5.19 -13.75 -30.86
CA LEU A 242 3.83 -13.97 -30.38
C LEU A 242 3.41 -13.04 -29.24
N ALA A 243 4.27 -12.09 -28.85
CA ALA A 243 3.96 -11.13 -27.80
C ALA A 243 2.63 -10.40 -28.04
N VAL A 244 2.51 -9.68 -29.16
CA VAL A 244 1.29 -8.91 -29.50
C VAL A 244 0.05 -9.79 -29.53
N ALA A 245 0.11 -10.92 -30.22
CA ALA A 245 -1.04 -11.79 -30.41
C ALA A 245 -1.54 -12.36 -29.07
N THR A 246 -0.62 -12.71 -28.17
CA THR A 246 -0.97 -13.27 -26.85
C THR A 246 -1.58 -12.21 -25.94
N HIS A 247 -0.96 -11.03 -25.85
CA HIS A 247 -1.48 -9.94 -25.02
C HIS A 247 -2.84 -9.45 -25.55
N GLN A 248 -2.99 -9.28 -26.87
CA GLN A 248 -4.28 -8.86 -27.45
C GLN A 248 -5.38 -9.91 -27.28
N ALA A 249 -5.06 -11.20 -27.33
CA ALA A 249 -6.06 -12.27 -27.12
C ALA A 249 -6.68 -12.20 -25.72
N GLY A 250 -5.88 -12.00 -24.68
CA GLY A 250 -6.38 -11.82 -23.31
C GLY A 250 -6.95 -10.41 -23.05
N GLY A 251 -6.21 -9.37 -23.43
CA GLY A 251 -6.56 -7.97 -23.16
C GLY A 251 -7.90 -7.56 -23.79
N LYS A 252 -8.21 -8.01 -25.01
CA LYS A 252 -9.52 -7.75 -25.64
C LYS A 252 -10.70 -8.34 -24.88
N ARG A 253 -10.44 -9.32 -24.00
CA ARG A 253 -11.43 -9.99 -23.13
C ARG A 253 -11.45 -9.40 -21.71
N GLY A 254 -10.64 -8.40 -21.42
CA GLY A 254 -10.55 -7.76 -20.10
C GLY A 254 -9.68 -8.49 -19.09
N MET A 255 -8.85 -9.42 -19.53
CA MET A 255 -7.90 -10.10 -18.66
C MET A 255 -6.76 -9.15 -18.24
N VAL A 256 -6.26 -9.34 -17.03
CA VAL A 256 -5.04 -8.71 -16.50
C VAL A 256 -4.06 -9.80 -16.08
N TRP A 257 -2.77 -9.48 -16.00
CA TRP A 257 -1.80 -10.47 -15.55
C TRP A 257 -0.54 -9.88 -14.95
N VAL A 258 0.18 -10.75 -14.25
CA VAL A 258 1.51 -10.48 -13.69
C VAL A 258 2.58 -11.15 -14.51
N GLU A 259 3.61 -10.40 -14.85
CA GLU A 259 4.86 -10.92 -15.42
C GLU A 259 5.96 -10.85 -14.36
N CYS A 260 6.98 -11.70 -14.50
CA CYS A 260 8.10 -11.76 -13.56
C CYS A 260 7.65 -12.02 -12.11
N ALA A 261 6.61 -12.84 -11.89
CA ALA A 261 6.33 -13.37 -10.56
C ALA A 261 7.48 -14.29 -10.12
N THR A 262 7.62 -14.57 -8.81
CA THR A 262 8.67 -15.48 -8.31
C THR A 262 8.14 -16.39 -7.22
N ASN A 263 8.90 -17.42 -6.85
CA ASN A 263 8.59 -18.26 -5.70
C ASN A 263 7.21 -18.94 -5.82
N LEU A 264 6.73 -19.15 -7.04
CA LEU A 264 5.45 -19.81 -7.32
C LEU A 264 5.44 -21.25 -6.78
N GLY A 265 6.61 -21.85 -6.59
CA GLY A 265 6.75 -23.16 -5.97
C GLY A 265 6.44 -23.25 -4.49
N SER A 266 6.30 -22.12 -3.80
CA SER A 266 5.87 -22.07 -2.40
C SER A 266 4.35 -22.21 -2.21
N LEU A 267 3.60 -22.24 -3.32
CA LEU A 267 2.14 -22.34 -3.31
C LEU A 267 1.68 -23.80 -3.49
N PRO A 268 0.57 -24.20 -2.85
CA PRO A 268 -0.13 -25.42 -3.25
C PRO A 268 -0.68 -25.28 -4.68
N THR A 269 -1.02 -26.39 -5.32
CA THR A 269 -1.62 -26.39 -6.66
C THR A 269 -2.93 -25.59 -6.74
N THR A 270 -3.74 -25.63 -5.68
CA THR A 270 -5.00 -24.88 -5.52
C THR A 270 -5.19 -24.49 -4.06
N GLY A 271 -6.10 -23.56 -3.78
CA GLY A 271 -6.57 -23.24 -2.42
C GLY A 271 -5.78 -22.18 -1.68
N ALA A 272 -4.73 -21.61 -2.27
CA ALA A 272 -4.12 -20.38 -1.76
C ALA A 272 -4.87 -19.16 -2.30
N PHE A 273 -5.04 -18.13 -1.47
CA PHE A 273 -5.52 -16.83 -1.91
C PHE A 273 -4.35 -16.03 -2.48
N PHE A 274 -4.52 -15.46 -3.67
CA PHE A 274 -3.54 -14.61 -4.33
C PHE A 274 -4.06 -13.17 -4.39
N ALA A 275 -3.17 -12.20 -4.16
CA ALA A 275 -3.42 -10.79 -4.41
C ALA A 275 -2.27 -10.14 -5.19
N LEU A 276 -2.61 -9.44 -6.26
CA LEU A 276 -1.80 -8.49 -7.00
C LEU A 276 -2.06 -7.10 -6.41
N LEU A 277 -1.06 -6.43 -5.85
CA LEU A 277 -1.22 -5.09 -5.25
C LEU A 277 -0.41 -4.07 -6.07
N PRO A 278 -0.99 -3.48 -7.13
CA PRO A 278 -0.27 -2.60 -8.04
C PRO A 278 -0.39 -1.13 -7.66
N ALA A 279 0.61 -0.31 -7.97
CA ALA A 279 0.46 1.14 -7.89
C ALA A 279 -0.74 1.64 -8.74
N LYS A 280 -1.34 2.77 -8.34
CA LYS A 280 -2.57 3.30 -8.95
C LYS A 280 -2.31 4.53 -9.81
N HIS A 281 -1.45 4.38 -10.82
CA HIS A 281 -1.09 5.43 -11.77
C HIS A 281 -2.27 5.78 -12.69
N ALA A 282 -2.67 7.06 -12.72
CA ALA A 282 -3.69 7.55 -13.63
C ALA A 282 -3.26 7.40 -15.09
N GLY A 283 -4.16 6.87 -15.92
CA GLY A 283 -3.88 6.63 -17.34
C GLY A 283 -2.83 5.54 -17.58
N GLY A 284 -2.41 4.81 -16.54
CA GLY A 284 -1.34 3.84 -16.64
C GLY A 284 -1.70 2.61 -17.48
N SER A 285 -0.73 2.06 -18.19
CA SER A 285 -0.96 0.87 -19.03
C SER A 285 -0.88 -0.44 -18.26
N GLY A 286 -0.35 -0.37 -17.04
CA GLY A 286 0.01 -1.47 -16.17
C GLY A 286 0.68 -0.87 -14.94
N GLY A 287 1.76 -1.50 -14.47
CA GLY A 287 2.59 -0.90 -13.44
C GLY A 287 3.42 -1.88 -12.64
N GLU A 288 4.15 -1.32 -11.70
CA GLU A 288 4.87 -2.06 -10.68
C GLU A 288 3.88 -2.55 -9.64
N CYS A 289 4.16 -3.73 -9.09
CA CYS A 289 3.27 -4.32 -8.11
C CYS A 289 4.02 -5.16 -7.08
N ARG A 290 3.30 -5.51 -6.02
CA ARG A 290 3.72 -6.56 -5.10
C ARG A 290 2.65 -7.63 -5.03
N CYS A 291 3.04 -8.84 -5.44
CA CYS A 291 2.19 -10.02 -5.41
C CYS A 291 2.41 -10.80 -4.12
N VAL A 292 1.31 -11.15 -3.47
CA VAL A 292 1.31 -11.89 -2.21
C VAL A 292 0.32 -13.05 -2.28
N ALA A 293 0.57 -14.10 -1.50
CA ALA A 293 -0.41 -15.15 -1.29
C ALA A 293 -0.56 -15.55 0.17
N ILE A 294 -1.78 -15.89 0.56
CA ILE A 294 -2.13 -16.44 1.87
C ILE A 294 -2.42 -17.93 1.70
N THR A 295 -1.72 -18.75 2.49
CA THR A 295 -1.77 -20.21 2.41
C THR A 295 -2.34 -20.88 3.67
N GLU A 296 -2.75 -20.10 4.68
CA GLU A 296 -3.49 -20.64 5.82
C GLU A 296 -4.88 -21.07 5.30
N PRO A 297 -5.25 -22.35 5.37
CA PRO A 297 -6.42 -22.87 4.64
C PRO A 297 -7.74 -22.18 4.96
N THR A 298 -7.97 -21.81 6.22
CA THR A 298 -9.26 -21.24 6.67
C THR A 298 -9.42 -19.82 6.12
N LEU A 299 -8.44 -18.97 6.38
CA LEU A 299 -8.39 -17.59 5.92
C LEU A 299 -8.34 -17.52 4.38
N ALA A 300 -7.54 -18.38 3.73
CA ALA A 300 -7.50 -18.42 2.27
C ALA A 300 -8.87 -18.75 1.68
N ALA A 301 -9.58 -19.75 2.20
CA ALA A 301 -10.91 -20.13 1.71
C ALA A 301 -11.92 -18.99 1.87
N GLU A 302 -11.88 -18.27 3.00
CA GLU A 302 -12.73 -17.12 3.27
C GLU A 302 -12.47 -15.96 2.29
N LEU A 303 -11.21 -15.57 2.11
CA LEU A 303 -10.83 -14.49 1.20
C LEU A 303 -11.13 -14.83 -0.25
N ILE A 304 -10.94 -16.09 -0.67
CA ILE A 304 -11.34 -16.59 -1.99
C ILE A 304 -12.85 -16.42 -2.19
N ALA A 305 -13.67 -16.75 -1.19
CA ALA A 305 -15.12 -16.60 -1.29
C ALA A 305 -15.54 -15.12 -1.45
N ARG A 306 -14.91 -14.21 -0.70
CA ARG A 306 -15.12 -12.75 -0.82
C ARG A 306 -14.71 -12.24 -2.21
N ALA A 307 -13.56 -12.67 -2.72
CA ALA A 307 -13.06 -12.31 -4.05
C ALA A 307 -13.98 -12.82 -5.18
N ARG A 308 -14.44 -14.08 -5.12
CA ARG A 308 -15.41 -14.65 -6.08
C ARG A 308 -16.75 -13.90 -6.08
N ALA A 309 -17.16 -13.38 -4.93
CA ALA A 309 -18.33 -12.52 -4.78
C ALA A 309 -18.08 -11.06 -5.21
N ARG A 310 -16.86 -10.72 -5.67
CA ARG A 310 -16.43 -9.37 -6.08
C ARG A 310 -16.55 -8.32 -4.96
N ARG A 311 -16.44 -8.75 -3.71
CA ARG A 311 -16.51 -7.90 -2.51
C ARG A 311 -15.14 -7.35 -2.15
N VAL A 312 -14.60 -6.52 -3.03
CA VAL A 312 -13.26 -5.95 -2.89
C VAL A 312 -13.36 -4.43 -3.06
N VAL A 313 -12.92 -3.71 -2.04
CA VAL A 313 -12.88 -2.25 -1.98
C VAL A 313 -11.44 -1.79 -2.24
N ASP A 314 -11.27 -0.79 -3.11
CA ASP A 314 -10.00 -0.10 -3.31
C ASP A 314 -9.95 1.13 -2.38
N LEU A 315 -8.95 1.16 -1.52
CA LEU A 315 -8.76 2.20 -0.49
C LEU A 315 -7.64 3.18 -0.85
N SER A 316 -7.14 3.14 -2.09
CA SER A 316 -6.01 3.96 -2.52
C SER A 316 -6.42 5.15 -3.38
N VAL A 317 -5.76 6.28 -3.11
CA VAL A 317 -5.84 7.46 -3.96
C VAL A 317 -5.13 7.20 -5.29
N THR A 318 -5.62 7.82 -6.36
CA THR A 318 -5.02 7.71 -7.69
C THR A 318 -3.82 8.64 -7.82
N LEU A 319 -2.70 8.15 -8.35
CA LEU A 319 -1.51 8.94 -8.62
C LEU A 319 -1.65 9.69 -9.96
N ASP A 320 -1.80 11.01 -9.91
CA ASP A 320 -1.98 11.89 -11.09
C ASP A 320 -1.18 13.20 -10.90
N GLU A 321 -0.70 13.80 -11.99
CA GLU A 321 0.04 15.07 -11.96
C GLU A 321 -0.82 16.25 -11.48
N ASP A 322 -2.13 16.16 -11.72
CA ASP A 322 -3.10 17.19 -11.36
C ASP A 322 -3.71 16.97 -9.97
N LEU A 323 -3.29 15.94 -9.21
CA LEU A 323 -3.82 15.63 -7.88
C LEU A 323 -2.78 15.91 -6.78
N PRO A 324 -3.23 16.24 -5.55
CA PRO A 324 -2.34 16.48 -4.42
C PRO A 324 -1.79 15.14 -3.92
N VAL A 325 -0.82 14.54 -4.61
CA VAL A 325 -0.31 13.20 -4.26
C VAL A 325 1.06 13.21 -3.63
N VAL A 326 1.70 14.38 -3.51
CA VAL A 326 3.06 14.52 -2.96
C VAL A 326 3.09 15.54 -1.84
N TRP A 327 3.97 15.30 -0.86
CA TRP A 327 4.19 16.23 0.25
C TRP A 327 4.70 17.59 -0.26
N PRO A 328 4.00 18.71 -0.02
CA PRO A 328 4.44 20.01 -0.54
C PRO A 328 5.55 20.68 0.28
N GLY A 329 6.01 20.06 1.38
CA GLY A 329 6.98 20.66 2.30
C GLY A 329 6.33 21.63 3.30
N ARG A 330 7.03 21.89 4.43
CA ARG A 330 6.67 22.98 5.36
C ARG A 330 7.41 24.27 5.05
N GLY A 331 8.39 24.19 4.15
CA GLY A 331 9.24 25.30 3.72
C GLY A 331 10.28 24.82 2.69
N PRO A 332 11.13 25.75 2.22
CA PRO A 332 12.09 25.47 1.16
C PRO A 332 13.03 24.31 1.49
N GLY A 333 13.09 23.30 0.61
CA GLY A 333 13.93 22.13 0.73
C GLY A 333 13.31 20.96 1.50
N GLU A 334 12.09 21.09 2.01
CA GLU A 334 11.33 19.99 2.63
C GLU A 334 10.37 19.29 1.67
N GLU A 335 10.22 19.82 0.46
CA GLU A 335 9.25 19.34 -0.52
C GLU A 335 9.56 17.90 -0.97
N GLY A 336 8.52 17.11 -1.17
CA GLY A 336 8.62 15.85 -1.89
C GLY A 336 8.89 16.10 -3.38
N GLY A 337 9.49 15.11 -4.03
CA GLY A 337 9.60 15.12 -5.49
C GLY A 337 8.21 15.19 -6.13
N ARG A 338 8.01 16.09 -7.10
CA ARG A 338 6.74 16.15 -7.85
C ARG A 338 6.43 14.82 -8.50
N TYR A 339 5.14 14.46 -8.56
CA TYR A 339 4.70 13.33 -9.36
C TYR A 339 4.66 13.73 -10.83
N VAL A 340 5.43 13.02 -11.65
CA VAL A 340 5.52 13.20 -13.09
C VAL A 340 5.27 11.86 -13.75
N SER A 341 4.36 11.84 -14.73
CA SER A 341 4.01 10.69 -15.55
C SER A 341 4.13 11.09 -17.03
N LYS A 342 4.94 10.36 -17.78
CA LYS A 342 5.20 10.67 -19.20
C LYS A 342 5.18 9.42 -20.05
N VAL A 343 4.74 9.58 -21.29
CA VAL A 343 4.68 8.49 -22.27
C VAL A 343 6.10 8.01 -22.58
N LEU A 344 6.43 6.80 -22.15
CA LEU A 344 7.66 6.11 -22.49
C LEU A 344 7.54 5.51 -23.90
N ASN A 345 6.47 4.74 -24.11
CA ASN A 345 6.14 4.17 -25.40
C ASN A 345 4.67 4.41 -25.76
N LYS A 346 4.41 4.53 -27.06
CA LYS A 346 3.06 4.67 -27.61
C LYS A 346 2.89 3.73 -28.80
N PHE A 347 1.65 3.31 -29.02
CA PHE A 347 1.31 2.51 -30.17
C PHE A 347 1.83 3.12 -31.48
N GLY A 348 2.65 2.36 -32.21
CA GLY A 348 3.12 2.76 -33.53
C GLY A 348 4.06 1.73 -34.15
N ALA A 349 4.03 1.66 -35.48
CA ALA A 349 4.84 0.72 -36.26
C ALA A 349 6.37 0.88 -36.03
N ALA A 350 6.82 2.07 -35.62
CA ALA A 350 8.22 2.41 -35.46
C ALA A 350 8.80 2.21 -34.04
N ARG A 351 7.96 2.13 -32.98
CA ARG A 351 8.43 2.08 -31.58
C ARG A 351 7.91 0.89 -30.76
N GLY A 352 6.92 0.16 -31.29
CA GLY A 352 6.40 -1.03 -30.64
C GLY A 352 4.88 -0.94 -30.48
N PRO A 353 4.16 -2.06 -30.61
CA PRO A 353 2.70 -2.10 -30.58
C PRO A 353 2.15 -2.14 -29.14
N PHE A 354 2.81 -1.45 -28.21
CA PHE A 354 2.37 -1.35 -26.81
C PHE A 354 2.44 0.10 -26.32
N PHE A 355 1.70 0.39 -25.26
CA PHE A 355 1.67 1.66 -24.57
C PHE A 355 2.30 1.48 -23.19
N ALA A 356 3.14 2.42 -22.75
CA ALA A 356 3.73 2.40 -21.42
C ALA A 356 4.09 3.81 -20.97
N LEU A 357 4.01 4.05 -19.66
CA LEU A 357 4.44 5.27 -19.00
C LEU A 357 5.76 5.07 -18.24
N THR A 358 6.43 6.18 -18.01
CA THR A 358 7.54 6.31 -17.05
C THR A 358 7.16 7.35 -16.03
N HIS A 359 7.68 7.17 -14.82
CA HIS A 359 7.31 7.95 -13.64
C HIS A 359 8.55 8.50 -12.93
N LEU A 360 8.43 9.73 -12.44
CA LEU A 360 9.36 10.35 -11.50
C LEU A 360 8.56 10.92 -10.34
N PHE A 361 8.83 10.47 -9.11
CA PHE A 361 8.04 10.87 -7.93
C PHE A 361 8.73 10.54 -6.60
N ASP A 362 8.23 11.11 -5.51
CA ASP A 362 8.66 10.79 -4.14
C ASP A 362 8.18 9.39 -3.72
N SER A 363 9.02 8.62 -3.02
CA SER A 363 8.69 7.26 -2.58
C SER A 363 7.44 7.20 -1.69
N MET A 364 7.06 8.30 -1.04
CA MET A 364 5.87 8.44 -0.20
C MET A 364 4.71 9.16 -0.90
N ALA A 365 4.62 9.07 -2.23
CA ALA A 365 3.50 9.63 -2.97
C ALA A 365 2.21 8.79 -2.84
N GLY A 366 1.06 9.47 -2.73
CA GLY A 366 -0.27 8.85 -2.63
C GLY A 366 -0.39 7.92 -1.43
N THR A 367 -1.16 6.84 -1.59
CA THR A 367 -1.27 5.80 -0.55
C THR A 367 0.03 5.02 -0.44
N HIS A 368 0.65 5.06 0.74
CA HIS A 368 2.00 4.53 0.93
C HIS A 368 2.22 3.93 2.31
N LEU A 369 3.23 3.07 2.41
CA LEU A 369 3.73 2.51 3.67
C LEU A 369 4.87 3.37 4.22
N VAL A 370 4.81 3.65 5.51
CA VAL A 370 5.90 4.18 6.32
C VAL A 370 6.42 3.06 7.24
N LEU A 371 7.70 2.71 7.08
CA LEU A 371 8.38 1.74 7.95
C LEU A 371 9.12 2.44 9.10
N PRO A 372 9.44 1.75 10.21
CA PRO A 372 10.25 2.34 11.29
C PRO A 372 11.54 3.02 10.84
N SER A 373 12.20 2.46 9.82
CA SER A 373 13.41 3.02 9.21
C SER A 373 13.24 4.36 8.49
N PHE A 374 12.00 4.73 8.15
CA PHE A 374 11.69 6.06 7.62
C PHE A 374 12.00 7.13 8.66
N SER A 375 11.51 6.92 9.88
CA SER A 375 11.52 7.91 10.96
C SER A 375 12.71 7.79 11.91
N LEU A 376 13.33 6.61 12.00
CA LEU A 376 14.43 6.35 12.94
C LEU A 376 15.80 6.41 12.27
N PRO A 377 16.86 6.75 13.02
CA PRO A 377 18.22 6.70 12.51
C PRO A 377 18.62 5.25 12.21
N ALA A 378 19.48 5.04 11.21
CA ALA A 378 20.06 3.75 10.91
C ALA A 378 21.07 3.30 11.99
N ASN A 379 21.70 4.25 12.68
CA ASN A 379 22.65 4.01 13.75
C ASN A 379 22.90 5.28 14.60
N ARG A 380 23.66 5.14 15.68
CA ARG A 380 23.98 6.26 16.59
C ARG A 380 24.76 7.39 15.89
N ALA A 381 25.63 7.08 14.93
CA ALA A 381 26.42 8.09 14.25
C ALA A 381 25.55 9.02 13.39
N GLU A 382 24.50 8.49 12.75
CA GLU A 382 23.53 9.29 12.01
C GLU A 382 22.75 10.24 12.94
N LEU A 383 22.39 9.78 14.13
CA LEU A 383 21.75 10.61 15.16
C LEU A 383 22.68 11.74 15.63
N GLU A 384 23.95 11.44 15.88
CA GLU A 384 24.94 12.42 16.32
C GLU A 384 25.25 13.48 15.26
N ALA A 385 25.26 13.07 13.99
CA ALA A 385 25.45 13.91 12.81
C ALA A 385 24.20 14.73 12.44
N ALA A 386 23.06 14.53 13.12
CA ALA A 386 21.84 15.26 12.83
C ALA A 386 22.00 16.77 13.09
N GLU A 387 21.28 17.56 12.29
CA GLU A 387 21.28 19.01 12.38
C GLU A 387 20.81 19.48 13.77
N PRO A 388 21.29 20.64 14.26
CA PRO A 388 20.95 21.13 15.60
C PRO A 388 19.43 21.18 15.88
N ALA A 389 18.63 21.56 14.88
CA ALA A 389 17.17 21.61 15.02
C ALA A 389 16.57 20.21 15.22
N ILE A 390 17.06 19.21 14.48
CA ILE A 390 16.62 17.82 14.62
C ILE A 390 17.04 17.26 15.98
N ARG A 391 18.29 17.49 16.41
CA ARG A 391 18.76 17.06 17.75
C ARG A 391 17.97 17.68 18.90
N ALA A 392 17.55 18.94 18.76
CA ALA A 392 16.71 19.59 19.76
C ALA A 392 15.33 18.93 19.86
N ARG A 393 14.72 18.57 18.73
CA ARG A 393 13.44 17.84 18.71
C ARG A 393 13.59 16.42 19.26
N ILE A 394 14.68 15.73 18.91
CA ILE A 394 15.01 14.41 19.49
C ILE A 394 15.12 14.52 21.00
N ALA A 395 15.91 15.46 21.53
CA ALA A 395 16.08 15.63 22.97
C ALA A 395 14.74 15.93 23.68
N ALA A 396 13.86 16.72 23.06
CA ALA A 396 12.52 16.98 23.59
C ALA A 396 11.63 15.72 23.61
N HIS A 397 11.70 14.89 22.57
CA HIS A 397 11.00 13.60 22.52
C HIS A 397 11.57 12.62 23.55
N GLU A 398 12.89 12.45 23.59
CA GLU A 398 13.56 11.49 24.48
C GLU A 398 13.38 11.83 25.95
N ALA A 399 13.26 13.11 26.29
CA ALA A 399 12.95 13.56 27.66
C ALA A 399 11.59 13.06 28.16
N ARG A 400 10.65 12.76 27.24
CA ARG A 400 9.29 12.30 27.58
C ARG A 400 9.07 10.81 27.33
N TYR A 401 9.61 10.26 26.24
CA TYR A 401 9.29 8.91 25.78
C TYR A 401 10.48 7.94 25.80
N GLY A 402 11.67 8.42 26.19
CA GLY A 402 12.89 7.63 26.20
C GLY A 402 13.66 7.68 24.88
N ALA A 403 14.84 7.05 24.89
CA ALA A 403 15.80 7.16 23.79
C ALA A 403 15.28 6.56 22.47
N LEU A 404 15.58 7.20 21.35
CA LEU A 404 15.23 6.67 20.02
C LEU A 404 16.07 5.43 19.69
N PRO A 405 15.45 4.31 19.31
CA PRO A 405 16.18 3.15 18.80
C PRO A 405 16.69 3.39 17.36
N ALA A 406 17.55 2.50 16.89
CA ALA A 406 17.93 2.46 15.48
C ALA A 406 17.01 1.50 14.70
N ALA A 407 16.75 1.79 13.43
CA ALA A 407 15.99 0.89 12.56
C ALA A 407 16.66 0.69 11.19
N THR A 408 16.80 -0.58 10.81
CA THR A 408 17.45 -0.98 9.55
C THR A 408 16.52 -1.74 8.61
N VAL A 409 15.23 -1.91 8.97
CA VAL A 409 14.24 -2.52 8.09
C VAL A 409 14.20 -1.76 6.75
N ARG A 410 13.97 -2.49 5.66
CA ARG A 410 13.87 -1.96 4.29
C ARG A 410 12.72 -2.64 3.57
N THR A 411 12.22 -2.03 2.51
CA THR A 411 11.01 -2.48 1.80
C THR A 411 11.10 -3.93 1.30
N GLU A 412 12.27 -4.39 0.90
CA GLU A 412 12.51 -5.78 0.46
C GLU A 412 12.44 -6.81 1.60
N SER A 413 12.65 -6.37 2.84
CA SER A 413 12.65 -7.20 4.06
C SER A 413 11.39 -7.04 4.91
N THR A 414 10.45 -6.20 4.48
CA THR A 414 9.19 -5.97 5.20
C THR A 414 8.43 -7.26 5.47
N GLU A 415 8.00 -7.43 6.71
CA GLU A 415 7.13 -8.55 7.10
C GLU A 415 5.70 -8.31 6.59
N LEU A 416 5.34 -8.95 5.48
CA LEU A 416 4.05 -8.71 4.83
C LEU A 416 2.85 -9.09 5.69
N SER A 417 2.96 -10.10 6.57
CA SER A 417 1.90 -10.45 7.54
C SER A 417 1.53 -9.30 8.46
N GLN A 418 2.44 -8.35 8.71
CA GLN A 418 2.17 -7.15 9.49
C GLN A 418 1.24 -6.17 8.75
N LEU A 419 1.22 -6.20 7.42
CA LEU A 419 0.49 -5.22 6.58
C LEU A 419 -0.91 -5.69 6.17
N MET A 420 -1.41 -6.75 6.81
CA MET A 420 -2.67 -7.37 6.49
C MET A 420 -3.33 -7.97 7.72
N GLY A 421 -4.65 -7.97 7.74
CA GLY A 421 -5.43 -8.47 8.87
C GLY A 421 -6.84 -7.91 8.87
N PRO A 422 -7.68 -8.30 9.84
CA PRO A 422 -8.97 -7.68 10.06
C PRO A 422 -8.82 -6.16 10.27
N ALA A 423 -9.62 -5.38 9.56
CA ALA A 423 -9.63 -3.93 9.65
C ALA A 423 -10.43 -3.48 10.87
N HIS A 424 -9.76 -2.79 11.78
CA HIS A 424 -10.37 -2.16 12.93
C HIS A 424 -10.56 -0.66 12.64
N VAL A 425 -11.72 -0.30 12.10
CA VAL A 425 -12.03 1.10 11.79
C VAL A 425 -12.42 1.84 13.06
N VAL A 426 -11.68 2.92 13.36
CA VAL A 426 -11.95 3.88 14.44
C VAL A 426 -12.51 5.14 13.79
N ASP A 427 -13.80 5.39 13.99
CA ASP A 427 -14.49 6.56 13.43
C ASP A 427 -14.14 7.81 14.24
N VAL A 428 -13.41 8.73 13.61
CA VAL A 428 -12.98 10.01 14.19
C VAL A 428 -13.58 11.20 13.46
N ARG A 429 -14.56 10.97 12.58
CA ARG A 429 -15.23 12.05 11.81
C ARG A 429 -15.82 13.12 12.74
N GLY A 430 -16.38 12.70 13.87
CA GLY A 430 -16.98 13.58 14.87
C GLY A 430 -15.99 14.55 15.55
N MET A 431 -14.69 14.34 15.40
CA MET A 431 -13.66 15.26 15.94
C MET A 431 -13.38 16.46 15.04
N ARG A 432 -13.74 16.39 13.76
CA ARG A 432 -13.50 17.47 12.80
C ARG A 432 -14.34 18.69 13.14
N GLY A 433 -13.75 19.88 13.00
CA GLY A 433 -14.33 21.15 13.43
C GLY A 433 -14.31 21.38 14.94
N ALA A 434 -13.88 20.39 15.74
CA ALA A 434 -13.75 20.49 17.19
C ALA A 434 -12.27 20.50 17.65
N GLY A 435 -11.31 20.50 16.72
CA GLY A 435 -9.87 20.39 16.99
C GLY A 435 -9.19 21.63 17.57
N GLY A 436 -9.95 22.68 17.92
CA GLY A 436 -9.38 23.91 18.48
C GLY A 436 -8.51 24.71 17.51
N PHE A 437 -8.75 24.56 16.21
CA PHE A 437 -8.05 25.31 15.16
C PHE A 437 -8.20 26.82 15.38
N ASP A 438 -7.06 27.51 15.36
CA ASP A 438 -6.91 28.96 15.41
C ASP A 438 -6.12 29.38 14.17
N ALA A 439 -6.55 30.45 13.50
CA ALA A 439 -5.89 30.91 12.29
C ALA A 439 -4.40 31.21 12.58
N ASP A 440 -3.54 31.00 11.57
CA ASP A 440 -2.09 31.20 11.64
C ASP A 440 -1.33 30.17 12.50
N LYS A 441 -1.99 29.11 12.98
CA LYS A 441 -1.35 27.98 13.67
C LYS A 441 -1.83 26.65 13.04
N PRO A 442 -0.96 25.95 12.29
CA PRO A 442 -1.30 24.63 11.77
C PRO A 442 -1.69 23.66 12.91
N ALA A 443 -2.97 23.27 12.95
CA ALA A 443 -3.50 22.35 13.95
C ALA A 443 -4.61 21.48 13.34
N GLY A 444 -4.76 20.27 13.87
CA GLY A 444 -5.80 19.30 13.49
C GLY A 444 -6.32 18.56 14.72
N PRO A 445 -7.45 17.84 14.60
CA PRO A 445 -8.05 17.11 15.71
C PRO A 445 -7.12 16.07 16.34
N VAL A 446 -7.21 15.87 17.65
CA VAL A 446 -6.27 15.00 18.38
C VAL A 446 -6.97 13.72 18.85
N ILE A 447 -6.48 12.57 18.39
CA ILE A 447 -6.91 11.24 18.84
C ILE A 447 -6.04 10.84 20.04
N ASN A 448 -6.48 11.20 21.23
CA ASN A 448 -5.76 10.87 22.46
C ASN A 448 -6.10 9.46 22.97
N ARG A 449 -5.34 9.00 23.97
CA ARG A 449 -5.55 7.70 24.61
C ARG A 449 -6.96 7.54 25.19
N ALA A 450 -7.50 8.57 25.86
CA ALA A 450 -8.80 8.50 26.51
C ALA A 450 -9.93 8.20 25.50
N PHE A 451 -9.86 8.81 24.30
CA PHE A 451 -10.79 8.50 23.22
C PHE A 451 -10.68 7.03 22.77
N LEU A 452 -9.47 6.49 22.64
CA LEU A 452 -9.28 5.09 22.26
C LEU A 452 -9.75 4.12 23.36
N GLU A 453 -9.61 4.49 24.63
CA GLU A 453 -10.14 3.72 25.76
C GLU A 453 -11.69 3.70 25.76
N GLU A 454 -12.33 4.82 25.40
CA GLU A 454 -13.78 4.88 25.20
C GLU A 454 -14.23 4.02 24.02
N HIS A 455 -13.52 4.07 22.90
CA HIS A 455 -13.76 3.22 21.74
C HIS A 455 -13.62 1.73 22.08
N GLU A 456 -12.53 1.34 22.75
CA GLU A 456 -12.24 -0.03 23.20
C GLU A 456 -13.37 -0.64 24.05
N ALA A 457 -14.09 0.19 24.81
CA ALA A 457 -15.21 -0.25 25.64
C ALA A 457 -16.39 -0.83 24.81
N THR A 458 -16.53 -0.41 23.54
CA THR A 458 -17.58 -0.92 22.63
C THR A 458 -17.03 -1.88 21.58
N ARG A 459 -15.78 -1.68 21.16
CA ARG A 459 -15.09 -2.50 20.16
C ARG A 459 -13.65 -2.75 20.63
N PRO A 460 -13.39 -3.86 21.34
CA PRO A 460 -12.06 -4.17 21.83
C PRO A 460 -11.03 -4.33 20.71
N PHE A 461 -9.81 -3.83 20.93
CA PHE A 461 -8.68 -4.07 20.02
C PHE A 461 -8.11 -5.48 20.21
N LEU A 462 -7.85 -6.18 19.12
CA LEU A 462 -7.26 -7.52 19.11
C LEU A 462 -5.85 -7.49 18.50
N PRO A 463 -4.89 -8.27 19.03
CA PRO A 463 -3.58 -8.40 18.42
C PRO A 463 -3.69 -8.88 16.96
N GLY A 464 -2.98 -8.21 16.05
CA GLY A 464 -2.98 -8.54 14.62
C GLY A 464 -4.03 -7.81 13.77
N GLU A 465 -4.88 -6.97 14.37
CA GLU A 465 -5.72 -6.05 13.59
C GLU A 465 -4.91 -4.94 12.93
N VAL A 466 -5.42 -4.45 11.79
CA VAL A 466 -4.99 -3.20 11.17
C VAL A 466 -5.94 -2.10 11.64
N VAL A 467 -5.46 -1.21 12.52
CA VAL A 467 -6.29 -0.11 13.06
C VAL A 467 -6.30 1.04 12.07
N VAL A 468 -7.47 1.39 11.53
CA VAL A 468 -7.64 2.47 10.54
C VAL A 468 -8.40 3.62 11.17
N PHE A 469 -7.78 4.80 11.27
CA PHE A 469 -8.46 6.03 11.65
C PHE A 469 -9.22 6.60 10.46
N TRP A 470 -10.54 6.72 10.60
CA TRP A 470 -11.43 7.21 9.55
C TRP A 470 -11.97 8.59 9.89
N SER A 471 -11.55 9.60 9.13
CA SER A 471 -11.94 11.00 9.31
C SER A 471 -12.78 11.56 8.14
N GLY A 472 -12.85 10.84 7.02
CA GLY A 472 -13.40 11.31 5.75
C GLY A 472 -12.54 12.38 5.06
N TYR A 473 -11.32 12.65 5.55
CA TYR A 473 -10.55 13.81 5.12
C TYR A 473 -10.11 13.71 3.65
N SER A 474 -9.50 12.58 3.24
CA SER A 474 -9.15 12.38 1.83
C SER A 474 -10.38 12.39 0.92
N ASP A 475 -11.51 11.80 1.33
CA ASP A 475 -12.72 11.77 0.49
C ASP A 475 -13.27 13.18 0.22
N ASP A 476 -13.15 14.08 1.19
CA ASP A 476 -13.57 15.48 1.07
C ASP A 476 -12.59 16.34 0.26
N HIS A 477 -11.28 16.18 0.49
CA HIS A 477 -10.25 17.13 0.03
C HIS A 477 -9.39 16.64 -1.13
N PHE A 478 -9.38 15.34 -1.43
CA PHE A 478 -8.65 14.79 -2.58
C PHE A 478 -9.36 15.19 -3.89
N ARG A 479 -8.94 16.33 -4.43
CA ARG A 479 -9.51 17.01 -5.61
C ARG A 479 -8.38 17.51 -6.50
N PRO A 480 -8.63 17.79 -7.79
CA PRO A 480 -7.65 18.43 -8.65
C PRO A 480 -7.03 19.68 -8.02
N LEU A 481 -5.71 19.82 -8.16
CA LEU A 481 -4.96 20.96 -7.68
C LEU A 481 -5.52 22.25 -8.29
N PRO A 482 -5.79 23.29 -7.48
CA PRO A 482 -6.36 24.51 -7.98
C PRO A 482 -5.33 25.34 -8.77
N ALA A 483 -5.81 26.25 -9.61
CA ALA A 483 -4.93 27.20 -10.27
C ALA A 483 -4.35 28.20 -9.26
N GLY A 484 -3.07 28.53 -9.40
CA GLY A 484 -2.45 29.56 -8.58
C GLY A 484 -3.21 30.91 -8.71
N PRO A 485 -3.39 31.67 -7.62
CA PRO A 485 -2.74 31.54 -6.31
C PRO A 485 -3.52 30.72 -5.27
N GLU A 486 -4.61 30.06 -5.64
CA GLU A 486 -5.40 29.25 -4.71
C GLU A 486 -4.57 28.06 -4.19
N LYS A 487 -4.79 27.69 -2.92
CA LYS A 487 -4.10 26.60 -2.24
C LYS A 487 -5.02 25.40 -2.14
N ASP A 488 -4.51 24.20 -2.34
CA ASP A 488 -5.32 23.01 -2.16
C ASP A 488 -5.70 22.83 -0.68
N GLY A 489 -6.92 22.35 -0.46
CA GLY A 489 -7.44 22.04 0.88
C GLY A 489 -6.85 20.76 1.48
N MET A 490 -6.10 19.98 0.70
CA MET A 490 -5.57 18.70 1.15
C MET A 490 -4.33 18.86 2.03
N PHE A 491 -3.33 19.60 1.53
CA PHE A 491 -2.07 19.86 2.22
C PHE A 491 -1.81 21.34 2.44
N VAL A 492 -1.83 22.18 1.39
CA VAL A 492 -1.17 23.48 1.44
C VAL A 492 -1.89 24.47 2.35
N ALA A 493 -3.22 24.57 2.28
CA ALA A 493 -3.98 25.44 3.19
C ALA A 493 -3.89 24.98 4.66
N PRO A 494 -4.06 23.69 5.00
CA PRO A 494 -3.84 23.18 6.36
C PRO A 494 -2.43 23.42 6.92
N LEU A 495 -1.39 23.14 6.13
CA LEU A 495 0.01 23.34 6.54
C LEU A 495 0.36 24.82 6.72
N ALA A 496 -0.35 25.72 6.03
CA ALA A 496 -0.23 27.17 6.23
C ALA A 496 -1.01 27.68 7.45
N GLY A 497 -1.82 26.84 8.12
CA GLY A 497 -2.70 27.28 9.20
C GLY A 497 -3.90 28.10 8.72
N GLU A 498 -4.29 27.93 7.45
CA GLU A 498 -5.43 28.61 6.81
C GLU A 498 -6.68 27.71 6.78
N ALA A 499 -6.53 26.43 7.08
CA ALA A 499 -7.60 25.46 7.26
C ALA A 499 -7.27 24.48 8.40
N GLU A 500 -8.30 23.84 8.97
CA GLU A 500 -8.10 22.75 9.94
C GLU A 500 -7.39 21.57 9.26
N GLY A 501 -6.37 21.01 9.92
CA GLY A 501 -5.70 19.80 9.49
C GLY A 501 -6.53 18.53 9.69
N TRP A 502 -5.95 17.41 9.28
CA TRP A 502 -6.52 16.08 9.49
C TRP A 502 -6.27 15.57 10.92
N PRO A 503 -7.08 14.62 11.43
CA PRO A 503 -6.86 14.05 12.76
C PRO A 503 -5.53 13.32 12.89
N GLN A 504 -4.88 13.46 14.04
CA GLN A 504 -3.62 12.80 14.38
C GLN A 504 -3.68 12.15 15.78
N PRO A 505 -3.15 10.93 15.97
CA PRO A 505 -3.02 10.34 17.29
C PRO A 505 -1.90 10.99 18.10
N THR A 506 -1.96 10.89 19.42
CA THR A 506 -0.82 11.27 20.26
C THR A 506 0.21 10.13 20.36
N PRO A 507 1.49 10.42 20.68
CA PRO A 507 2.48 9.38 20.98
C PRO A 507 2.02 8.37 22.04
N GLU A 508 1.28 8.83 23.05
CA GLU A 508 0.71 7.97 24.11
C GLU A 508 -0.39 7.06 23.58
N ALA A 509 -1.24 7.56 22.69
CA ALA A 509 -2.27 6.76 22.02
C ALA A 509 -1.62 5.63 21.19
N ILE A 510 -0.53 5.94 20.48
CA ILE A 510 0.26 4.96 19.71
C ILE A 510 0.89 3.92 20.64
N GLY A 511 1.59 4.37 21.68
CA GLY A 511 2.20 3.47 22.67
C GLY A 511 1.16 2.56 23.33
N TRP A 512 -0.02 3.11 23.62
CA TRP A 512 -1.14 2.35 24.17
C TRP A 512 -1.69 1.31 23.18
N LEU A 513 -1.89 1.64 21.90
CA LEU A 513 -2.26 0.66 20.88
C LEU A 513 -1.20 -0.45 20.73
N ALA A 514 0.08 -0.11 20.84
CA ALA A 514 1.15 -1.09 20.82
C ALA A 514 1.02 -2.12 21.95
N THR A 515 0.60 -1.68 23.15
CA THR A 515 0.34 -2.60 24.27
C THR A 515 -0.82 -3.57 24.01
N ARG A 516 -1.71 -3.28 23.04
CA ARG A 516 -2.80 -4.16 22.59
C ARG A 516 -2.35 -5.17 21.52
N GLY A 517 -1.06 -5.16 21.15
CA GLY A 517 -0.55 -6.01 20.08
C GLY A 517 -0.89 -5.50 18.68
N ILE A 518 -1.29 -4.23 18.55
CA ILE A 518 -1.45 -3.58 17.26
C ILE A 518 -0.06 -3.32 16.68
N ARG A 519 0.15 -3.75 15.45
CA ARG A 519 1.43 -3.61 14.72
C ARG A 519 1.28 -2.83 13.43
N CYS A 520 0.07 -2.49 13.03
CA CYS A 520 -0.20 -1.77 11.80
C CYS A 520 -1.31 -0.73 12.00
N LEU A 521 -1.01 0.51 11.60
CA LEU A 521 -1.95 1.63 11.62
C LEU A 521 -2.27 2.05 10.18
N GLY A 522 -3.49 2.52 9.97
CA GLY A 522 -3.95 3.16 8.75
C GLY A 522 -4.55 4.54 9.05
N THR A 523 -4.44 5.47 8.13
CA THR A 523 -5.13 6.77 8.20
C THR A 523 -5.61 7.20 6.82
N ASP A 524 -6.81 7.77 6.77
CA ASP A 524 -7.29 8.48 5.58
C ASP A 524 -6.87 9.96 5.55
N GLY A 525 -6.10 10.41 6.55
CA GLY A 525 -5.31 11.62 6.45
C GLY A 525 -4.08 11.41 5.55
N PRO A 526 -3.53 12.47 4.94
CA PRO A 526 -2.36 12.35 4.08
C PRO A 526 -1.10 11.88 4.81
N THR A 527 -1.01 12.11 6.14
CA THR A 527 0.00 11.50 7.02
C THR A 527 -0.61 11.16 8.38
N LEU A 528 0.01 10.28 9.16
CA LEU A 528 -0.41 9.99 10.54
C LEU A 528 -0.10 11.17 11.47
N GLY A 529 0.99 11.89 11.22
CA GLY A 529 1.52 12.91 12.12
C GLY A 529 0.77 14.24 12.18
N GLY A 530 -0.22 14.48 11.31
CA GLY A 530 -0.94 15.75 11.28
C GLY A 530 -0.12 16.94 10.76
N VAL A 531 -0.66 18.14 10.95
CA VAL A 531 -0.11 19.39 10.39
C VAL A 531 0.87 20.12 11.29
N ASP A 532 0.98 19.82 12.59
CA ASP A 532 2.03 20.41 13.45
C ASP A 532 3.37 19.70 13.26
N ALA A 533 4.44 20.44 13.02
CA ALA A 533 5.74 19.85 12.65
C ALA A 533 6.40 19.03 13.77
N ALA A 534 6.31 19.50 15.02
CA ALA A 534 6.95 18.85 16.15
C ALA A 534 6.17 17.63 16.61
N GLN A 535 4.84 17.74 16.68
CA GLN A 535 3.95 16.62 16.97
C GLN A 535 4.05 15.55 15.89
N SER A 536 4.00 15.94 14.61
CA SER A 536 4.13 15.02 13.48
C SER A 536 5.39 14.16 13.59
N GLN A 537 6.53 14.78 13.87
CA GLN A 537 7.78 14.05 14.02
C GLN A 537 7.80 13.16 15.27
N SER A 538 7.23 13.62 16.39
CA SER A 538 7.12 12.81 17.61
C SER A 538 6.20 11.60 17.44
N ILE A 539 5.14 11.73 16.64
CA ILE A 539 4.19 10.66 16.29
C ILE A 539 4.89 9.61 15.45
N ASP A 540 5.62 10.03 14.42
CA ASP A 540 6.40 9.14 13.56
C ASP A 540 7.43 8.33 14.37
N TRP A 541 8.11 8.98 15.33
CA TRP A 541 9.05 8.31 16.22
C TRP A 541 8.38 7.35 17.19
N ALA A 542 7.20 7.69 17.72
CA ALA A 542 6.45 6.79 18.59
C ALA A 542 6.00 5.52 17.86
N ALA A 543 5.44 5.67 16.65
CA ALA A 543 5.02 4.54 15.83
C ALA A 543 6.22 3.67 15.43
N ALA A 544 7.32 4.29 15.02
CA ALA A 544 8.53 3.58 14.63
C ALA A 544 9.20 2.85 15.82
N THR A 545 9.22 3.47 17.01
CA THR A 545 9.76 2.87 18.25
C THR A 545 8.91 1.69 18.72
N ALA A 546 7.59 1.76 18.51
CA ALA A 546 6.68 0.64 18.70
C ALA A 546 6.76 -0.42 17.58
N GLU A 547 7.69 -0.25 16.62
CA GLU A 547 7.88 -1.11 15.45
C GLU A 547 6.59 -1.31 14.63
N MET A 548 5.74 -0.29 14.60
CA MET A 548 4.52 -0.28 13.79
C MET A 548 4.84 0.10 12.35
N ALA A 549 4.12 -0.55 11.44
CA ALA A 549 3.97 -0.11 10.06
C ALA A 549 2.78 0.85 9.97
N VAL A 550 2.88 1.90 9.17
CA VAL A 550 1.81 2.88 9.00
C VAL A 550 1.45 2.99 7.52
N ILE A 551 0.20 2.77 7.15
CA ILE A 551 -0.33 3.05 5.82
C ILE A 551 -1.04 4.41 5.85
N GLU A 552 -0.50 5.36 5.12
CA GLU A 552 -1.02 6.72 5.07
C GLU A 552 -1.82 6.94 3.79
N TYR A 553 -2.65 7.98 3.82
CA TYR A 553 -3.34 8.51 2.64
C TYR A 553 -4.33 7.51 2.00
N LEU A 554 -5.16 6.88 2.84
CA LEU A 554 -6.29 6.06 2.41
C LEU A 554 -7.48 6.91 1.96
N THR A 555 -8.38 6.30 1.19
CA THR A 555 -9.68 6.87 0.74
C THR A 555 -10.75 5.77 0.79
N ASN A 556 -12.03 6.12 0.64
CA ASN A 556 -13.15 5.17 0.62
C ASN A 556 -13.28 4.30 1.89
N VAL A 557 -12.73 4.72 3.03
CA VAL A 557 -12.78 3.94 4.28
C VAL A 557 -14.23 3.74 4.76
N ALA A 558 -15.14 4.64 4.37
CA ALA A 558 -16.58 4.49 4.57
C ALA A 558 -17.14 3.14 4.08
N ALA A 559 -16.59 2.61 2.98
CA ALA A 559 -17.05 1.36 2.37
C ALA A 559 -16.67 0.10 3.17
N ILE A 560 -15.84 0.23 4.20
CA ILE A 560 -15.43 -0.88 5.08
C ILE A 560 -15.80 -0.67 6.55
N ALA A 561 -16.26 0.53 6.93
CA ALA A 561 -16.43 0.92 8.32
C ALA A 561 -17.43 0.05 9.10
N ASP A 562 -18.51 -0.33 8.44
CA ASP A 562 -19.61 -1.12 9.03
C ASP A 562 -19.57 -2.60 8.60
N HIS A 563 -18.44 -3.06 8.05
CA HIS A 563 -18.27 -4.41 7.53
C HIS A 563 -17.16 -5.16 8.27
N ASP A 564 -17.31 -6.48 8.36
CA ASP A 564 -16.17 -7.35 8.62
C ASP A 564 -15.24 -7.31 7.41
N ALA A 565 -14.15 -6.56 7.49
CA ALA A 565 -13.25 -6.29 6.38
C ALA A 565 -11.84 -6.84 6.66
N PHE A 566 -11.24 -7.50 5.68
CA PHE A 566 -9.84 -7.92 5.73
C PHE A 566 -9.00 -6.96 4.87
N PHE A 567 -8.16 -6.17 5.51
CA PHE A 567 -7.30 -5.17 4.88
C PHE A 567 -6.00 -5.80 4.38
N MET A 568 -5.49 -5.32 3.24
CA MET A 568 -4.18 -5.68 2.70
C MET A 568 -3.50 -4.48 2.04
N PHE A 569 -2.21 -4.30 2.32
CA PHE A 569 -1.33 -3.41 1.58
C PHE A 569 0.03 -4.08 1.37
N ALA A 570 0.69 -3.81 0.25
CA ALA A 570 2.09 -4.16 0.06
C ALA A 570 2.78 -3.10 -0.82
N PRO A 571 3.90 -2.50 -0.38
CA PRO A 571 4.63 -1.52 -1.16
C PRO A 571 5.43 -2.19 -2.27
N VAL A 572 5.64 -1.51 -3.41
CA VAL A 572 6.52 -2.00 -4.47
C VAL A 572 7.91 -2.36 -3.91
N LYS A 573 8.43 -3.53 -4.26
CA LYS A 573 9.60 -4.13 -3.59
C LYS A 573 10.94 -3.57 -4.09
N ILE A 574 11.22 -2.31 -3.77
CA ILE A 574 12.43 -1.61 -4.18
C ILE A 574 13.52 -1.70 -3.10
N ALA A 575 14.68 -2.25 -3.45
CA ALA A 575 15.80 -2.44 -2.52
C ALA A 575 16.24 -1.12 -1.88
N GLY A 576 16.46 -1.15 -0.56
CA GLY A 576 17.04 -0.03 0.18
C GLY A 576 16.08 1.14 0.48
N THR A 577 14.85 1.10 -0.06
CA THR A 577 13.79 2.05 0.32
C THR A 577 13.20 1.70 1.69
N ARG A 578 12.46 2.64 2.30
CA ARG A 578 12.03 2.59 3.72
C ARG A 578 10.51 2.59 3.86
N GLY A 579 9.86 1.81 3.01
CA GLY A 579 8.44 1.88 2.74
C GLY A 579 8.21 2.33 1.29
N GLY A 580 7.01 2.79 1.01
CA GLY A 580 6.68 3.43 -0.25
C GLY A 580 5.27 3.14 -0.77
N TYR A 581 5.01 3.65 -1.96
CA TYR A 581 3.76 3.53 -2.68
C TYR A 581 3.36 2.06 -2.99
N GLY A 582 2.06 1.85 -3.12
CA GLY A 582 1.44 0.55 -3.43
C GLY A 582 -0.06 0.73 -3.62
N ARG A 583 -0.84 -0.31 -3.34
CA ARG A 583 -2.31 -0.22 -3.30
C ARG A 583 -2.88 -0.97 -2.10
N ALA A 584 -3.79 -0.30 -1.43
CA ALA A 584 -4.58 -0.82 -0.33
C ALA A 584 -5.90 -1.36 -0.89
N ILE A 585 -6.22 -2.60 -0.57
CA ILE A 585 -7.54 -3.18 -0.82
C ILE A 585 -8.10 -3.78 0.46
N ALA A 586 -9.42 -3.91 0.51
CA ALA A 586 -10.09 -4.64 1.58
C ALA A 586 -11.13 -5.60 1.02
N LEU A 587 -11.16 -6.83 1.53
CA LEU A 587 -12.18 -7.82 1.21
C LEU A 587 -13.26 -7.80 2.29
N ILE A 588 -14.50 -7.47 1.92
CA ILE A 588 -15.60 -7.30 2.87
C ILE A 588 -16.48 -8.56 2.99
N GLY A 589 -16.95 -8.81 4.21
CA GLY A 589 -17.91 -9.84 4.59
C GLY A 589 -19.30 -9.57 4.02
N ASP A 590 -20.26 -10.47 4.33
CA ASP A 590 -21.63 -10.42 3.78
C ASP A 590 -22.49 -9.35 4.46
#